data_AF-A0A3B4UVE4-F1
#
_entry.id   AF-A0A3B4UVE4-F1
#
_cell.length_a   1.000
_cell.length_b   1.000
_cell.length_c   1.000
_cell.angle_alpha   90.00
_cell.angle_beta   90.00
_cell.angle_gamma   90.00
#
_symmetry.space_group_name_H-M   'P 1'
#
loop_
_entity.id
_entity.type
_entity.pdbx_description
1 polymer ?
#
loop_
_entity_poly.entity_id
_entity_poly.type
_entity_poly.pdbx_seq_one_letter_code
_entity_poly.pdbx_strand_id
1 'polypeptide(L)'
;MSKKRGRKRSSGELSESSASTLIPDPDNLLGRRIQHTWREKGNVTKWKGTVLERLTVNSSLYMVKYDGFDCVYGIELFKDNRVSNLQVLSEKVVNNKIKVPPGAEELVGRAVEHLFEKEDGEKNEWRGMVLSRAPIMTHWYYITYEKDPVLYMYQLWDDYKDGDLRVLPESENKHLLPADRKPGEEPESLVGKQVEYVTDNGLKRTGLVIYQVPAKPTSSSEVPGCCW
;
A
#
# COMPACT_ATOMS: atom_id res chain seq x y z
N MET A 1 -34.14 -31.34 66.26
CA MET A 1 -33.76 -29.93 65.97
C MET A 1 -32.77 -30.01 64.81
N SER A 2 -32.87 -29.42 63.61
CA SER A 2 -33.78 -28.45 62.98
C SER A 2 -33.89 -28.79 61.47
N LYS A 3 -34.93 -28.24 60.84
CA LYS A 3 -35.49 -28.57 59.51
C LYS A 3 -34.90 -27.72 58.37
N LYS A 4 -35.08 -28.20 57.11
CA LYS A 4 -35.20 -27.47 55.81
C LYS A 4 -33.89 -26.97 55.16
N ARG A 5 -33.71 -26.90 53.83
CA ARG A 5 -34.58 -26.94 52.63
C ARG A 5 -33.69 -27.14 51.39
N GLY A 6 -34.17 -27.82 50.34
CA GLY A 6 -33.45 -27.92 49.05
C GLY A 6 -33.55 -26.68 48.17
N ARG A 7 -32.63 -26.53 47.20
CA ARG A 7 -32.88 -25.89 45.89
C ARG A 7 -31.73 -26.13 44.88
N LYS A 8 -32.17 -26.37 43.65
CA LYS A 8 -31.48 -26.62 42.36
C LYS A 8 -30.77 -25.36 41.81
N ARG A 9 -29.68 -25.53 41.02
CA ARG A 9 -29.11 -24.67 39.94
C ARG A 9 -27.58 -24.86 39.89
N SER A 10 -26.87 -24.79 38.78
CA SER A 10 -27.10 -24.78 37.33
C SER A 10 -25.72 -24.94 36.68
N SER A 11 -25.68 -25.43 35.45
CA SER A 11 -24.51 -25.41 34.57
C SER A 11 -23.76 -24.08 34.65
N GLY A 12 -22.45 -24.14 34.82
CA GLY A 12 -21.53 -23.00 34.77
C GLY A 12 -20.47 -23.30 33.72
N GLU A 13 -20.85 -23.15 32.45
CA GLU A 13 -19.90 -22.97 31.37
C GLU A 13 -19.03 -21.75 31.72
N LEU A 14 -17.73 -21.98 31.81
CA LEU A 14 -16.75 -20.93 32.01
C LEU A 14 -16.76 -20.06 30.76
N SER A 15 -17.25 -18.84 30.95
CA SER A 15 -17.33 -17.76 29.99
C SER A 15 -16.05 -17.59 29.20
N GLU A 16 -16.07 -17.99 27.93
CA GLU A 16 -15.24 -17.39 26.90
C GLU A 16 -15.54 -15.88 26.91
N SER A 17 -14.50 -15.10 27.21
CA SER A 17 -14.53 -13.65 27.18
C SER A 17 -15.11 -13.20 25.83
N SER A 18 -16.26 -12.56 25.89
CA SER A 18 -16.96 -11.97 24.76
C SER A 18 -16.09 -10.88 24.14
N ALA A 19 -15.22 -11.26 23.21
CA ALA A 19 -14.66 -10.34 22.24
C ALA A 19 -15.85 -9.91 21.38
N SER A 20 -16.45 -8.77 21.73
CA SER A 20 -17.49 -8.13 20.95
C SER A 20 -17.01 -8.00 19.51
N THR A 21 -17.63 -8.76 18.60
CA THR A 21 -17.43 -8.70 17.15
C THR A 21 -18.00 -7.38 16.63
N LEU A 22 -17.41 -6.26 17.05
CA LEU A 22 -17.73 -4.95 16.54
C LEU A 22 -17.08 -4.86 15.16
N ILE A 23 -17.93 -4.71 14.14
CA ILE A 23 -17.48 -4.36 12.80
C ILE A 23 -16.60 -3.10 12.95
N PRO A 24 -15.38 -3.09 12.42
CA PRO A 24 -14.52 -1.92 12.48
C PRO A 24 -15.19 -0.69 11.90
N ASP A 25 -15.03 0.45 12.56
CA ASP A 25 -15.47 1.74 12.03
C ASP A 25 -14.64 2.10 10.78
N PRO A 26 -15.27 2.24 9.60
CA PRO A 26 -14.58 2.61 8.35
C PRO A 26 -13.76 3.91 8.45
N ASP A 27 -14.19 4.86 9.28
CA ASP A 27 -13.54 6.18 9.38
C ASP A 27 -12.30 6.15 10.29
N ASN A 28 -12.08 5.07 11.04
CA ASN A 28 -11.00 4.96 12.03
C ASN A 28 -10.00 3.84 11.71
N LEU A 29 -9.95 3.40 10.45
CA LEU A 29 -9.00 2.36 10.01
C LEU A 29 -7.62 2.89 9.62
N LEU A 30 -7.48 4.18 9.29
CA LEU A 30 -6.21 4.73 8.82
C LEU A 30 -5.08 4.54 9.85
N GLY A 31 -3.96 3.99 9.38
CA GLY A 31 -2.80 3.67 10.22
C GLY A 31 -3.04 2.54 11.22
N ARG A 32 -4.19 1.85 11.18
CA ARG A 32 -4.46 0.70 12.03
C ARG A 32 -3.89 -0.57 11.42
N ARG A 33 -3.49 -1.47 12.32
CA ARG A 33 -3.25 -2.88 12.01
C ARG A 33 -4.58 -3.59 11.91
N ILE A 34 -4.76 -4.37 10.85
CA ILE A 34 -5.97 -5.15 10.59
C ILE A 34 -5.61 -6.61 10.38
N GLN A 35 -6.58 -7.48 10.65
CA GLN A 35 -6.57 -8.85 10.17
C GLN A 35 -7.91 -9.18 9.54
N HIS A 36 -7.90 -10.00 8.50
CA HIS A 36 -9.11 -10.55 7.93
C HIS A 36 -8.83 -11.90 7.30
N THR A 37 -9.92 -12.57 6.94
CA THR A 37 -9.91 -13.78 6.13
C THR A 37 -10.11 -13.39 4.66
N TRP A 38 -9.39 -14.06 3.75
CA TRP A 38 -9.57 -14.00 2.31
C TRP A 38 -10.05 -15.34 1.79
N ARG A 39 -11.10 -15.35 0.98
CA ARG A 39 -11.65 -16.55 0.36
C ARG A 39 -11.58 -16.46 -1.16
N GLU A 40 -10.88 -17.39 -1.77
CA GLU A 40 -10.77 -17.47 -3.23
C GLU A 40 -10.73 -18.91 -3.70
N LYS A 41 -11.63 -19.26 -4.64
CA LYS A 41 -11.74 -20.62 -5.24
C LYS A 41 -11.78 -21.76 -4.22
N GLY A 42 -12.42 -21.54 -3.07
CA GLY A 42 -12.54 -22.51 -1.98
C GLY A 42 -11.40 -22.50 -0.97
N ASN A 43 -10.28 -21.84 -1.27
CA ASN A 43 -9.19 -21.64 -0.32
C ASN A 43 -9.50 -20.49 0.63
N VAL A 44 -9.13 -20.67 1.90
CA VAL A 44 -9.36 -19.68 2.96
C VAL A 44 -8.02 -19.38 3.63
N THR A 45 -7.56 -18.14 3.52
CA THR A 45 -6.28 -17.67 4.08
C THR A 45 -6.51 -16.51 5.05
N LYS A 46 -5.63 -16.35 6.03
CA LYS A 46 -5.67 -15.22 6.98
C LYS A 46 -4.58 -14.22 6.62
N TRP A 47 -4.96 -12.96 6.55
CA TRP A 47 -4.10 -11.86 6.17
C TRP A 47 -4.02 -10.84 7.30
N LYS A 48 -2.82 -10.31 7.51
CA LYS A 48 -2.55 -9.23 8.46
C LYS A 48 -1.82 -8.11 7.72
N GLY A 49 -2.19 -6.87 8.01
CA GLY A 49 -1.63 -5.72 7.31
C GLY A 49 -1.91 -4.40 8.00
N THR A 50 -1.38 -3.35 7.41
CA THR A 50 -1.53 -1.96 7.84
C THR A 50 -2.32 -1.20 6.79
N VAL A 51 -3.40 -0.54 7.21
CA VAL A 51 -4.15 0.37 6.33
C VAL A 51 -3.36 1.67 6.18
N LEU A 52 -2.94 1.97 4.96
CA LEU A 52 -2.10 3.13 4.64
C LEU A 52 -2.96 4.35 4.32
N GLU A 53 -4.01 4.16 3.52
CA GLU A 53 -4.83 5.25 3.01
C GLU A 53 -6.23 4.75 2.65
N ARG A 54 -7.19 5.66 2.69
CA ARG A 54 -8.54 5.50 2.14
C ARG A 54 -8.67 6.53 1.03
N LEU A 55 -8.97 6.07 -0.17
CA LEU A 55 -8.90 6.93 -1.35
C LEU A 55 -10.08 7.92 -1.37
N THR A 56 -9.79 9.16 -1.74
CA THR A 56 -10.79 10.24 -1.79
C THR A 56 -11.76 10.07 -2.96
N VAL A 57 -11.26 9.57 -4.10
CA VAL A 57 -12.07 9.32 -5.31
C VAL A 57 -12.96 8.07 -5.21
N ASN A 58 -12.59 7.12 -4.34
CA ASN A 58 -13.43 5.98 -4.00
C ASN A 58 -13.27 5.66 -2.51
N SER A 59 -14.20 6.18 -1.71
CA SER A 59 -14.21 5.99 -0.25
C SER A 59 -14.47 4.54 0.18
N SER A 60 -14.73 3.61 -0.72
CA SER A 60 -14.80 2.17 -0.40
C SER A 60 -13.46 1.48 -0.52
N LEU A 61 -12.49 2.08 -1.24
CA LEU A 61 -11.21 1.48 -1.56
C LEU A 61 -10.12 1.93 -0.57
N TYR A 62 -9.46 0.95 0.03
CA TYR A 62 -8.37 1.15 0.99
C TYR A 62 -7.06 0.64 0.41
N MET A 63 -5.97 1.37 0.65
CA MET A 63 -4.62 0.91 0.37
C MET A 63 -4.07 0.20 1.61
N VAL A 64 -3.62 -1.04 1.44
CA VAL A 64 -3.16 -1.90 2.55
C VAL A 64 -1.80 -2.49 2.22
N LYS A 65 -0.85 -2.39 3.15
CA LYS A 65 0.41 -3.15 3.14
C LYS A 65 0.22 -4.41 3.98
N TYR A 66 0.27 -5.58 3.35
CA TYR A 66 0.22 -6.85 4.08
C TYR A 66 1.61 -7.28 4.57
N ASP A 67 1.62 -8.06 5.65
CA ASP A 67 2.84 -8.60 6.25
C ASP A 67 3.49 -9.63 5.31
N GLY A 68 4.79 -9.50 5.08
CA GLY A 68 5.55 -10.43 4.22
C GLY A 68 5.36 -10.25 2.71
N PHE A 69 4.62 -9.22 2.28
CA PHE A 69 4.44 -8.89 0.86
C PHE A 69 4.86 -7.46 0.59
N ASP A 70 5.65 -7.22 -0.44
CA ASP A 70 6.20 -5.89 -0.72
C ASP A 70 5.24 -4.99 -1.51
N CYS A 71 4.27 -5.58 -2.21
CA CYS A 71 3.24 -4.84 -2.92
C CYS A 71 2.26 -4.15 -1.97
N VAL A 72 1.71 -3.04 -2.42
CA VAL A 72 0.58 -2.35 -1.80
C VAL A 72 -0.70 -2.74 -2.53
N TYR A 73 -1.73 -3.13 -1.78
CA TYR A 73 -2.97 -3.63 -2.33
C TYR A 73 -4.11 -2.62 -2.17
N GLY A 74 -4.85 -2.37 -3.24
CA GLY A 74 -6.14 -1.69 -3.20
C GLY A 74 -7.26 -2.70 -2.94
N ILE A 75 -8.02 -2.53 -1.87
CA ILE A 75 -9.07 -3.48 -1.46
C ILE A 75 -10.30 -2.77 -0.89
N GLU A 76 -11.49 -3.18 -1.33
CA GLU A 76 -12.74 -2.69 -0.76
C GLU A 76 -13.13 -3.51 0.48
N LEU A 77 -12.44 -3.26 1.60
CA LEU A 77 -12.51 -4.07 2.84
C LEU A 77 -13.91 -4.42 3.35
N PHE A 78 -14.91 -3.57 3.07
CA PHE A 78 -16.29 -3.73 3.53
C PHE A 78 -17.27 -4.19 2.44
N LYS A 79 -16.84 -4.21 1.17
CA LYS A 79 -17.71 -4.57 0.03
C LYS A 79 -17.26 -5.84 -0.70
N ASP A 80 -15.98 -6.14 -0.68
CA ASP A 80 -15.43 -7.32 -1.35
C ASP A 80 -15.88 -8.59 -0.61
N ASN A 81 -16.64 -9.44 -1.31
CA ASN A 81 -17.20 -10.67 -0.77
C ASN A 81 -16.15 -11.75 -0.43
N ARG A 82 -14.91 -11.59 -0.89
CA ARG A 82 -13.77 -12.45 -0.53
C ARG A 82 -13.25 -12.10 0.86
N VAL A 83 -13.49 -10.88 1.35
CA VAL A 83 -13.09 -10.42 2.67
C VAL A 83 -14.12 -10.84 3.71
N SER A 84 -13.67 -11.45 4.80
CA SER A 84 -14.52 -11.81 5.94
C SER A 84 -13.75 -11.73 7.25
N ASN A 85 -14.46 -11.68 8.39
CA ASN A 85 -13.84 -11.59 9.72
C ASN A 85 -12.80 -10.45 9.86
N LEU A 86 -13.09 -9.29 9.28
CA LEU A 86 -12.25 -8.11 9.42
C LEU A 86 -12.23 -7.65 10.88
N GLN A 87 -11.04 -7.51 11.44
CA GLN A 87 -10.81 -7.08 12.82
C GLN A 87 -9.67 -6.08 12.87
N VAL A 88 -9.77 -5.10 13.76
CA VAL A 88 -8.69 -4.17 14.07
C VAL A 88 -7.84 -4.77 15.19
N LEU A 89 -6.54 -4.87 14.96
CA LEU A 89 -5.60 -5.32 15.96
C LEU A 89 -5.30 -4.17 16.96
N SER A 90 -5.00 -4.54 18.21
CA SER A 90 -4.57 -3.60 19.26
C SER A 90 -3.13 -3.13 19.05
N GLU A 91 -2.35 -3.89 18.28
CA GLU A 91 -1.01 -3.54 17.82
C GLU A 91 -1.04 -2.19 17.10
N LYS A 92 -0.22 -1.24 17.56
CA LYS A 92 0.02 0.00 16.83
C LYS A 92 1.11 -0.24 15.81
N VAL A 93 0.99 0.38 14.63
CA VAL A 93 2.11 0.46 13.68
C VAL A 93 3.29 1.08 14.43
N VAL A 94 4.42 0.38 14.46
CA VAL A 94 5.62 0.82 15.18
C VAL A 94 6.26 1.96 14.38
N ASN A 95 5.72 3.16 14.55
CA ASN A 95 6.26 4.41 14.02
C ASN A 95 7.09 5.16 15.06
N ASN A 96 7.46 4.52 16.17
CA ASN A 96 8.09 5.18 17.30
C ASN A 96 9.43 5.82 16.89
N LYS A 97 9.39 7.13 16.62
CA LYS A 97 10.51 8.07 16.64
C LYS A 97 11.74 7.68 15.80
N ILE A 98 11.57 6.89 14.74
CA ILE A 98 12.64 6.79 13.77
C ILE A 98 12.70 8.17 13.09
N LYS A 99 13.87 8.81 13.18
CA LYS A 99 14.07 10.14 12.60
C LYS A 99 14.11 9.94 11.09
N VAL A 100 13.17 10.58 10.39
CA VAL A 100 13.23 10.71 8.94
C VAL A 100 14.62 11.25 8.58
N PRO A 101 15.39 10.54 7.74
CA PRO A 101 16.70 10.99 7.33
C PRO A 101 16.62 12.37 6.64
N PRO A 102 17.57 13.30 6.89
CA PRO A 102 17.55 14.62 6.25
C PRO A 102 17.51 14.58 4.71
N GLY A 103 18.11 13.55 4.08
CA GLY A 103 18.10 13.35 2.62
C GLY A 103 16.95 12.48 2.11
N ALA A 104 15.99 12.10 2.96
CA ALA A 104 14.91 11.19 2.58
C ALA A 104 14.08 11.66 1.37
N GLU A 105 13.94 12.97 1.19
CA GLU A 105 13.20 13.56 0.06
C GLU A 105 13.99 13.55 -1.27
N GLU A 106 15.30 13.29 -1.23
CA GLU A 106 16.15 13.31 -2.42
C GLU A 106 15.78 12.19 -3.39
N LEU A 107 15.43 11.01 -2.87
CA LEU A 107 15.04 9.84 -3.66
C LEU A 107 13.69 10.01 -4.38
N VAL A 108 12.76 10.79 -3.83
CA VAL A 108 11.40 10.92 -4.39
C VAL A 108 11.45 11.45 -5.84
N GLY A 109 10.65 10.90 -6.75
CA GLY A 109 10.62 11.30 -8.16
C GLY A 109 11.89 10.97 -8.96
N ARG A 110 12.85 10.24 -8.37
CA ARG A 110 14.06 9.80 -9.07
C ARG A 110 13.83 8.42 -9.68
N ALA A 111 14.34 8.23 -10.90
CA ALA A 111 14.50 6.89 -11.42
C ALA A 111 15.71 6.23 -10.76
N VAL A 112 15.58 4.93 -10.55
CA VAL A 112 16.52 4.12 -9.78
C VAL A 112 16.73 2.77 -10.43
N GLU A 113 17.87 2.16 -10.15
CA GLU A 113 18.07 0.72 -10.27
C GLU A 113 18.13 0.13 -8.88
N HIS A 114 17.28 -0.86 -8.65
CA HIS A 114 17.17 -1.57 -7.38
C HIS A 114 17.69 -3.00 -7.56
N LEU A 115 18.66 -3.37 -6.75
CA LEU A 115 19.34 -4.64 -6.74
C LEU A 115 18.61 -5.60 -5.81
N PHE A 116 18.24 -6.76 -6.33
CA PHE A 116 17.64 -7.84 -5.53
C PHE A 116 18.50 -9.08 -5.62
N GLU A 117 18.86 -9.64 -4.47
CA GLU A 117 19.56 -10.92 -4.38
C GLU A 117 18.54 -12.08 -4.41
N LYS A 118 18.73 -13.04 -5.32
CA LYS A 118 17.96 -14.28 -5.37
C LYS A 118 18.47 -15.28 -4.33
N GLU A 119 17.71 -16.35 -4.11
CA GLU A 119 18.09 -17.46 -3.22
C GLU A 119 19.40 -18.16 -3.61
N ASP A 120 19.79 -18.10 -4.88
CA ASP A 120 21.06 -18.65 -5.39
C ASP A 120 22.25 -17.67 -5.27
N GLY A 121 22.02 -16.47 -4.74
CA GLY A 121 23.02 -15.39 -4.63
C GLY A 121 23.19 -14.56 -5.92
N GLU A 122 22.47 -14.86 -7.00
CA GLU A 122 22.47 -14.01 -8.19
C GLU A 122 21.76 -12.69 -7.90
N LYS A 123 22.38 -11.59 -8.31
CA LYS A 123 21.80 -10.25 -8.18
C LYS A 123 21.07 -9.85 -9.46
N ASN A 124 19.83 -9.40 -9.34
CA ASN A 124 19.06 -8.82 -10.44
C ASN A 124 18.87 -7.32 -10.23
N GLU A 125 19.06 -6.57 -11.30
CA GLU A 125 18.79 -5.14 -11.32
C GLU A 125 17.39 -4.85 -11.90
N TRP A 126 16.62 -4.07 -11.17
CA TRP A 126 15.29 -3.66 -11.53
C TRP A 126 15.24 -2.14 -11.66
N ARG A 127 14.98 -1.69 -12.88
CA ARG A 127 14.78 -0.27 -13.15
C ARG A 127 13.39 0.17 -12.73
N GLY A 128 13.31 1.28 -12.02
CA GLY A 128 12.06 1.79 -11.46
C GLY A 128 12.08 3.29 -11.17
N MET A 129 11.00 3.77 -10.56
CA MET A 129 10.81 5.16 -10.18
C MET A 129 10.29 5.23 -8.76
N VAL A 130 10.97 5.99 -7.90
CA VAL A 130 10.49 6.30 -6.55
C VAL A 130 9.37 7.34 -6.68
N LEU A 131 8.19 7.02 -6.19
CA LEU A 131 6.98 7.83 -6.44
C LEU A 131 6.78 8.86 -5.34
N SER A 132 6.80 8.43 -4.09
CA SER A 132 6.62 9.28 -2.92
C SER A 132 7.02 8.53 -1.65
N ARG A 133 7.00 9.23 -0.51
CA ARG A 133 7.10 8.60 0.80
C ARG A 133 5.73 8.07 1.22
N ALA A 134 5.72 6.94 1.92
CA ALA A 134 4.49 6.40 2.47
C ALA A 134 3.99 7.30 3.63
N PRO A 135 2.72 7.74 3.61
CA PRO A 135 2.21 8.75 4.55
C PRO A 135 2.15 8.24 5.99
N ILE A 136 1.75 6.98 6.17
CA ILE A 136 1.69 6.33 7.47
C ILE A 136 3.06 5.75 7.83
N MET A 137 3.63 4.89 6.99
CA MET A 137 4.91 4.23 7.29
C MET A 137 6.07 5.13 6.84
N THR A 138 6.36 6.19 7.59
CA THR A 138 7.18 7.34 7.15
C THR A 138 8.63 7.06 6.74
N HIS A 139 9.13 5.83 6.98
CA HIS A 139 10.47 5.33 6.60
C HIS A 139 10.44 4.48 5.32
N TRP A 140 9.26 4.29 4.76
CA TRP A 140 9.02 3.51 3.57
C TRP A 140 8.67 4.44 2.41
N TYR A 141 8.96 3.98 1.22
CA TYR A 141 8.77 4.70 -0.03
C TYR A 141 7.89 3.88 -0.95
N TYR A 142 6.99 4.55 -1.66
CA TYR A 142 6.32 3.98 -2.80
C TYR A 142 7.26 3.99 -4.01
N ILE A 143 7.32 2.86 -4.70
CA ILE A 143 8.14 2.64 -5.89
C ILE A 143 7.39 1.75 -6.87
N THR A 144 7.70 1.89 -8.15
CA THR A 144 7.22 1.00 -9.21
C THR A 144 8.37 0.66 -10.15
N TYR A 145 8.24 -0.42 -10.91
CA TYR A 145 9.27 -0.92 -11.82
C TYR A 145 8.78 -0.96 -13.26
N GLU A 146 9.68 -0.80 -14.21
CA GLU A 146 9.32 -0.80 -15.64
C GLU A 146 8.79 -2.16 -16.11
N LYS A 147 9.44 -3.24 -15.65
CA LYS A 147 9.08 -4.63 -16.01
C LYS A 147 7.85 -5.14 -15.27
N ASP A 148 7.51 -4.51 -14.16
CA ASP A 148 6.33 -4.85 -13.36
C ASP A 148 5.73 -3.57 -12.76
N PRO A 149 4.83 -2.90 -13.52
CA PRO A 149 4.22 -1.66 -13.12
C PRO A 149 3.13 -1.93 -12.08
N VAL A 150 3.55 -2.30 -10.88
CA VAL A 150 2.72 -2.43 -9.67
C VAL A 150 3.27 -1.46 -8.62
N LEU A 151 2.42 -1.07 -7.67
CA LEU A 151 2.82 -0.24 -6.54
C LEU A 151 3.49 -1.11 -5.45
N TYR A 152 4.79 -0.89 -5.27
CA TYR A 152 5.59 -1.51 -4.22
C TYR A 152 5.89 -0.53 -3.10
N MET A 153 6.27 -1.05 -1.94
CA MET A 153 6.70 -0.24 -0.80
C MET A 153 7.92 -0.87 -0.10
N TYR A 154 9.03 -0.13 -0.02
CA TYR A 154 10.31 -0.58 0.58
C TYR A 154 10.97 0.52 1.44
N GLN A 155 11.97 0.15 2.24
CA GLN A 155 12.81 1.07 3.02
C GLN A 155 14.00 1.59 2.21
N LEU A 156 13.71 2.19 1.04
CA LEU A 156 14.70 2.54 0.00
C LEU A 156 15.91 3.37 0.46
N TRP A 157 15.78 4.11 1.56
CA TRP A 157 16.91 4.87 2.10
C TRP A 157 18.01 3.97 2.68
N ASP A 158 17.63 2.83 3.24
CA ASP A 158 18.58 1.84 3.75
C ASP A 158 19.24 1.13 2.56
N ASP A 159 18.45 0.71 1.56
CA ASP A 159 18.96 0.12 0.31
C ASP A 159 19.94 1.07 -0.42
N TYR A 160 19.66 2.38 -0.41
CA TYR A 160 20.56 3.39 -0.99
C TYR A 160 21.91 3.50 -0.26
N LYS A 161 21.90 3.38 1.08
CA LYS A 161 23.14 3.42 1.87
C LYS A 161 23.97 2.15 1.72
N ASP A 162 23.29 1.02 1.62
CA ASP A 162 23.93 -0.29 1.50
C ASP A 162 24.45 -0.53 0.07
N GLY A 163 24.05 0.33 -0.89
CA GLY A 163 24.49 0.29 -2.28
C GLY A 163 23.64 -0.61 -3.17
N ASP A 164 22.53 -1.13 -2.65
CA ASP A 164 21.55 -1.93 -3.37
C ASP A 164 20.54 -1.06 -4.13
N LEU A 165 20.50 0.26 -3.89
CA LEU A 165 19.72 1.21 -4.69
C LEU A 165 20.62 2.30 -5.31
N ARG A 166 20.59 2.42 -6.63
CA ARG A 166 21.33 3.45 -7.39
C ARG A 166 20.36 4.45 -8.03
N VAL A 167 20.60 5.74 -7.82
CA VAL A 167 19.88 6.81 -8.52
C VAL A 167 20.45 6.99 -9.92
N LEU A 168 19.59 6.94 -10.94
CA LEU A 168 19.97 7.11 -12.34
C LEU A 168 20.04 8.60 -12.73
N PRO A 169 20.96 8.97 -13.65
CA PRO A 169 21.01 10.31 -14.22
C PRO A 169 19.72 10.68 -14.96
N GLU A 170 19.31 11.95 -14.87
CA GLU A 170 18.09 12.45 -15.54
C GLU A 170 18.13 12.30 -17.06
N SER A 171 19.32 12.36 -17.67
CA SER A 171 19.52 12.13 -19.11
C SER A 171 19.09 10.75 -19.57
N GLU A 172 19.21 9.74 -18.71
CA GLU A 172 18.83 8.36 -19.01
C GLU A 172 17.31 8.15 -18.80
N ASN A 173 16.66 9.07 -18.11
CA ASN A 173 15.24 8.99 -17.73
C ASN A 173 14.31 9.68 -18.72
N LYS A 174 14.82 10.18 -19.86
CA LYS A 174 14.00 10.86 -20.87
C LYS A 174 12.79 10.04 -21.34
N HIS A 175 12.90 8.71 -21.36
CA HIS A 175 11.80 7.83 -21.75
C HIS A 175 10.72 7.65 -20.66
N LEU A 176 11.00 8.09 -19.42
CA LEU A 176 10.05 8.13 -18.30
C LEU A 176 9.34 9.50 -18.18
N LEU A 177 9.73 10.46 -19.04
CA LEU A 177 9.12 11.79 -19.10
C LEU A 177 8.04 11.80 -20.19
N PRO A 178 6.81 12.27 -19.93
CA PRO A 178 5.83 12.52 -20.97
C PRO A 178 6.42 13.52 -21.96
N ALA A 179 6.39 13.14 -23.24
CA ALA A 179 6.91 13.95 -24.33
C ALA A 179 6.14 15.28 -24.43
N ASP A 180 6.91 16.36 -24.60
CA ASP A 180 6.50 17.67 -25.13
C ASP A 180 5.26 18.31 -24.47
N ARG A 181 5.45 18.90 -23.28
CA ARG A 181 4.56 19.96 -22.80
C ARG A 181 5.24 21.32 -22.90
N LYS A 182 4.44 22.32 -23.30
CA LYS A 182 4.88 23.72 -23.35
C LYS A 182 5.03 24.20 -21.91
N PRO A 183 6.13 24.90 -21.57
CA PRO A 183 6.31 25.48 -20.24
C PRO A 183 5.10 26.34 -19.84
N GLY A 184 4.39 25.95 -18.79
CA GLY A 184 3.32 26.77 -18.18
C GLY A 184 1.89 26.24 -18.28
N GLU A 185 1.66 25.03 -18.81
CA GLU A 185 0.37 24.35 -18.66
C GLU A 185 0.34 23.51 -17.38
N GLU A 186 -0.45 23.94 -16.39
CA GLU A 186 -0.70 23.13 -15.21
C GLU A 186 -1.44 21.85 -15.66
N PRO A 187 -0.89 20.65 -15.39
CA PRO A 187 -1.49 19.43 -15.88
C PRO A 187 -2.87 19.24 -15.26
N GLU A 188 -3.90 19.12 -16.10
CA GLU A 188 -5.25 18.78 -15.64
C GLU A 188 -5.18 17.47 -14.84
N SER A 189 -5.70 17.48 -13.62
CA SER A 189 -5.71 16.30 -12.76
C SER A 189 -6.50 15.17 -13.44
N LEU A 190 -5.85 14.02 -13.63
CA LEU A 190 -6.52 12.81 -14.14
C LEU A 190 -7.15 11.99 -13.01
N VAL A 191 -6.88 12.34 -11.75
CA VAL A 191 -7.40 11.65 -10.57
C VAL A 191 -8.93 11.67 -10.58
N GLY A 192 -9.53 10.48 -10.44
CA GLY A 192 -10.96 10.24 -10.50
C GLY A 192 -11.51 9.95 -11.90
N LYS A 193 -10.71 10.08 -12.96
CA LYS A 193 -11.15 9.72 -14.33
C LYS A 193 -11.12 8.20 -14.51
N GLN A 194 -12.13 7.68 -15.20
CA GLN A 194 -12.14 6.29 -15.66
C GLN A 194 -11.24 6.13 -16.88
N VAL A 195 -10.51 5.04 -16.91
CA VAL A 195 -9.64 4.67 -18.03
C VAL A 195 -10.04 3.31 -18.55
N GLU A 196 -9.90 3.08 -19.85
CA GLU A 196 -10.10 1.78 -20.47
C GLU A 196 -8.83 1.35 -21.17
N TYR A 197 -8.49 0.07 -21.06
CA TYR A 197 -7.41 -0.52 -21.84
C TYR A 197 -7.81 -1.90 -22.34
N VAL A 198 -7.19 -2.31 -23.45
CA VAL A 198 -7.38 -3.63 -24.02
C VAL A 198 -6.15 -4.45 -23.64
N THR A 199 -6.38 -5.57 -22.95
CA THR A 199 -5.32 -6.55 -22.66
C THR A 199 -4.83 -7.23 -23.94
N ASP A 200 -3.66 -7.86 -23.91
CA ASP A 200 -3.09 -8.60 -25.05
C ASP A 200 -4.04 -9.68 -25.61
N ASN A 201 -4.94 -10.20 -24.76
CA ASN A 201 -5.96 -11.18 -25.13
C ASN A 201 -7.22 -10.55 -25.74
N GLY A 202 -7.22 -9.24 -26.04
CA GLY A 202 -8.34 -8.49 -26.58
C GLY A 202 -9.44 -8.14 -25.57
N LEU A 203 -9.29 -8.48 -24.28
CA LEU A 203 -10.28 -8.17 -23.26
C LEU A 203 -10.17 -6.70 -22.84
N LYS A 204 -11.28 -5.96 -22.93
CA LYS A 204 -11.40 -4.60 -22.37
C LYS A 204 -11.45 -4.66 -20.85
N ARG A 205 -10.61 -3.85 -20.20
CA ARG A 205 -10.62 -3.62 -18.76
C ARG A 205 -10.79 -2.12 -18.51
N THR A 206 -11.59 -1.82 -17.49
CA THR A 206 -11.77 -0.46 -16.99
C THR A 206 -10.98 -0.30 -15.70
N GLY A 207 -10.48 0.92 -15.47
CA GLY A 207 -9.74 1.31 -14.28
C GLY A 207 -10.16 2.70 -13.83
N LEU A 208 -9.76 3.08 -12.62
CA LEU A 208 -9.94 4.40 -12.05
C LEU A 208 -8.56 4.94 -11.71
N VAL A 209 -8.25 6.15 -12.17
CA VAL A 209 -7.03 6.84 -11.72
C VAL A 209 -7.26 7.31 -10.29
N ILE A 210 -6.50 6.77 -9.35
CA ILE A 210 -6.60 7.01 -7.91
C ILE A 210 -5.50 7.92 -7.37
N TYR A 211 -4.36 8.01 -8.05
CA TYR A 211 -3.24 8.84 -7.61
C TYR A 211 -2.46 9.41 -8.80
N GLN A 212 -2.07 10.67 -8.69
CA GLN A 212 -1.16 11.32 -9.61
C GLN A 212 0.11 11.68 -8.85
N VAL A 213 1.24 11.16 -9.32
CA VAL A 213 2.55 11.45 -8.73
C VAL A 213 2.84 12.94 -8.89
N PRO A 214 3.13 13.68 -7.80
CA PRO A 214 3.50 15.08 -7.89
C PRO A 214 4.79 15.23 -8.71
N ALA A 215 4.76 16.10 -9.72
CA ALA A 215 5.99 16.46 -10.42
C ALA A 215 6.94 17.18 -9.45
N LYS A 216 8.21 16.76 -9.39
CA LYS A 216 9.24 17.58 -8.73
C LYS A 216 9.40 18.88 -9.54
N PRO A 217 9.36 20.07 -8.92
CA PRO A 217 9.72 21.31 -9.60
C PRO A 217 11.25 21.33 -9.75
N THR A 218 11.77 20.76 -10.83
CA THR A 218 13.14 21.08 -11.26
C THR A 218 13.13 22.48 -11.84
N SER A 219 13.95 23.36 -11.29
CA SER A 219 14.24 24.64 -11.94
C SER A 219 14.77 24.33 -13.34
N SER A 220 13.95 24.64 -14.35
CA SER A 220 14.07 24.25 -15.76
C SER A 220 13.56 22.83 -16.09
N SER A 221 12.54 22.81 -16.96
CA SER A 221 11.81 21.67 -17.56
C SER A 221 10.98 20.80 -16.62
N GLU A 222 9.66 20.82 -16.86
CA GLU A 222 8.59 20.04 -16.24
C GLU A 222 8.83 18.52 -16.33
N VAL A 223 8.36 17.79 -15.29
CA VAL A 223 8.55 16.34 -15.04
C VAL A 223 7.17 15.71 -14.68
N PRO A 224 6.98 14.36 -14.59
CA PRO A 224 5.85 13.62 -15.16
C PRO A 224 4.66 13.50 -14.24
N GLY A 225 3.46 13.36 -14.82
CA GLY A 225 2.34 12.69 -14.18
C GLY A 225 2.31 11.22 -14.57
N CYS A 226 2.81 10.33 -13.70
CA CYS A 226 2.38 8.93 -13.72
C CYS A 226 1.04 8.84 -12.98
N CYS A 227 0.05 8.24 -13.62
CA CYS A 227 -1.29 8.03 -13.09
C CYS A 227 -1.46 6.55 -12.78
N TRP A 228 -1.83 6.25 -11.53
CA TRP A 228 -2.20 4.92 -11.04
C TRP A 228 -3.68 4.91 -10.73
#